data_AF-A0A3B9ZRI7-F1
#
_entry.id   AF-A0A3B9ZRI7-F1
#
_cell.length_a   1.000
_cell.length_b   1.000
_cell.length_c   1.000
_cell.angle_alpha   90.00
_cell.angle_beta   90.00
_cell.angle_gamma   90.00
#
_symmetry.space_group_name_H-M   'P 1'
#
loop_
_entity.id
_entity.type
_entity.pdbx_description
1 polymer ?
#
loop_
_entity_poly.entity_id
_entity_poly.type
_entity_poly.pdbx_seq_one_letter_code
_entity_poly.pdbx_strand_id
1 'polypeptide(L)'
;MIKYLHTITIVILIALINSCSTDISNYSQVDRLPVLFPDYTGIVIPPNIAPLNFVIKEKGDAFIAKISTNGEAPITIENSTGIIDINIDKWHELLKKAKGKEITIEVFVKDPNGKMQKFKTITNHVANEELDNHLVYRLINTGYVMWSVIGIYQRNLENFDESVIIDNKTIDNTCINCHSFSKNNPKSMMVHVRSTHAGTIVYWNGKLKKINTKTNYTLAPGAYPNWHPDGKHIAMSVNSISQRFFTKDIRVEVSDAASDIIVYDAEKNTITTSPQISTESRENLPVWSADGKYLYFISAPPVTDYESQY
;
A
#
# COMPACT_ATOMS: atom_id res chain seq x y z
N MET A 1 19.08 41.57 -45.60
CA MET A 1 18.61 40.17 -45.52
C MET A 1 18.67 39.60 -44.11
N ILE A 2 19.82 39.66 -43.42
CA ILE A 2 20.01 39.06 -42.07
C ILE A 2 19.08 39.65 -40.98
N LYS A 3 18.80 40.96 -40.99
CA LYS A 3 17.88 41.60 -40.03
C LYS A 3 16.43 41.09 -40.14
N TYR A 4 15.95 40.79 -41.35
CA TYR A 4 14.59 40.27 -41.55
C TYR A 4 14.48 38.79 -41.11
N LEU A 5 15.57 38.03 -41.23
CA LEU A 5 15.61 36.63 -40.80
C LEU A 5 15.47 36.52 -39.27
N HIS A 6 16.16 37.37 -38.50
CA HIS A 6 16.02 37.40 -37.03
C HIS A 6 14.63 37.84 -36.56
N THR A 7 14.01 38.81 -37.22
CA THR A 7 12.63 39.22 -36.88
C THR A 7 11.63 38.10 -37.17
N ILE A 8 11.79 37.36 -38.27
CA ILE A 8 10.95 36.20 -38.59
C ILE A 8 11.14 35.08 -37.57
N THR A 9 12.38 34.78 -37.14
CA THR A 9 12.64 33.76 -36.12
C THR A 9 12.02 34.13 -34.77
N ILE A 10 12.09 35.40 -34.36
CA ILE A 10 11.49 35.88 -33.11
C ILE A 10 9.95 35.81 -33.17
N VAL A 11 9.34 36.15 -34.31
CA VAL A 11 7.88 36.05 -34.48
C VAL A 11 7.41 34.59 -34.47
N ILE A 12 8.16 33.66 -35.06
CA ILE A 12 7.87 32.22 -35.00
C ILE A 12 8.05 31.70 -33.56
N LEU A 13 9.07 32.17 -32.84
CA LEU A 13 9.27 31.80 -31.43
C LEU A 13 8.12 32.33 -30.55
N ILE A 14 7.64 33.55 -30.77
CA ILE A 14 6.50 34.17 -30.06
C ILE A 14 5.17 33.49 -30.43
N ALA A 15 5.01 33.03 -31.67
CA ALA A 15 3.84 32.26 -32.10
C ALA A 15 3.81 30.84 -31.48
N LEU A 16 4.97 30.25 -31.17
CA LEU A 16 5.08 28.95 -30.49
C LEU A 16 4.80 29.02 -28.97
N ILE A 17 4.83 30.22 -28.35
CA ILE A 17 4.49 30.42 -26.92
C ILE A 17 3.02 30.77 -26.69
N ASN A 18 2.25 31.04 -27.74
CA ASN A 18 0.78 31.01 -27.67
C ASN A 18 0.33 29.55 -27.73
N SER A 19 0.64 28.81 -26.67
CA SER A 19 -0.06 27.58 -26.34
C SER A 19 -1.55 27.91 -26.36
N CYS A 20 -2.26 27.25 -27.27
CA CYS A 20 -3.70 27.40 -27.44
C CYS A 20 -4.34 26.95 -26.12
N SER A 21 -4.64 27.88 -25.21
CA SER A 21 -5.49 27.57 -24.07
C SER A 21 -6.85 27.18 -24.65
N THR A 22 -7.25 25.92 -24.48
CA THR A 22 -8.54 25.48 -25.01
C THR A 22 -9.64 26.29 -24.35
N ASP A 23 -10.42 26.99 -25.17
CA ASP A 23 -11.57 27.76 -24.69
C ASP A 23 -12.64 26.80 -24.19
N ILE A 24 -12.78 26.74 -22.87
CA ILE A 24 -13.76 25.93 -22.13
C ILE A 24 -15.02 26.74 -21.77
N SER A 25 -15.20 27.95 -22.31
CA SER A 25 -16.37 28.78 -22.02
C SER A 25 -17.67 28.20 -22.58
N ASN A 26 -17.59 27.37 -23.62
CA ASN A 26 -18.75 26.73 -24.25
C ASN A 26 -18.59 25.21 -24.23
N TYR A 27 -19.43 24.53 -23.44
CA TYR A 27 -19.45 23.07 -23.32
C TYR A 27 -20.89 22.53 -23.24
N SER A 28 -21.09 21.27 -23.61
CA SER A 28 -22.32 20.55 -23.25
C SER A 28 -22.13 19.77 -21.96
N GLN A 29 -23.12 19.84 -21.08
CA GLN A 29 -23.14 19.04 -19.85
C GLN A 29 -23.43 17.57 -20.17
N VAL A 30 -22.69 16.68 -19.54
CA VAL A 30 -22.92 15.24 -19.53
C VAL A 30 -23.42 14.86 -18.14
N ASP A 31 -24.63 14.30 -18.06
CA ASP A 31 -25.34 14.07 -16.79
C ASP A 31 -24.87 12.81 -16.03
N ARG A 32 -23.57 12.51 -16.06
CA ARG A 32 -22.94 11.42 -15.31
C ARG A 32 -21.53 11.81 -14.86
N LEU A 33 -21.00 11.10 -13.87
CA LEU A 33 -19.59 11.19 -13.48
C LEU A 33 -18.70 10.67 -14.62
N PRO A 34 -17.46 11.19 -14.74
CA PRO A 34 -16.48 10.67 -15.68
C PRO A 34 -15.95 9.31 -15.20
N VAL A 35 -15.54 8.45 -16.12
CA VAL A 35 -14.85 7.19 -15.81
C VAL A 35 -13.36 7.48 -15.60
N LEU A 36 -12.86 7.20 -14.40
CA LEU A 36 -11.47 7.40 -14.01
C LEU A 36 -10.77 6.07 -13.70
N PHE A 37 -9.44 6.05 -13.81
CA PHE A 37 -8.62 4.96 -13.29
C PHE A 37 -7.31 5.47 -12.67
N PRO A 38 -7.03 5.18 -11.38
CA PRO A 38 -7.95 4.62 -10.39
C PRO A 38 -9.22 5.49 -10.21
N ASP A 39 -10.27 4.90 -9.64
CA ASP A 39 -11.49 5.64 -9.32
C ASP A 39 -11.31 6.36 -7.97
N TYR A 40 -11.31 7.69 -8.03
CA TYR A 40 -11.21 8.58 -6.86
C TYR A 40 -12.49 9.41 -6.67
N THR A 41 -13.65 8.84 -7.00
CA THR A 41 -14.94 9.50 -6.80
C THR A 41 -15.50 9.28 -5.39
N GLY A 42 -15.83 10.36 -4.69
CA GLY A 42 -16.49 10.31 -3.37
C GLY A 42 -15.62 9.76 -2.24
N ILE A 43 -14.30 9.94 -2.32
CA ILE A 43 -13.34 9.42 -1.33
C ILE A 43 -13.05 10.44 -0.22
N VAL A 44 -12.44 9.93 0.86
CA VAL A 44 -11.81 10.74 1.91
C VAL A 44 -10.31 10.79 1.68
N ILE A 45 -9.76 12.00 1.66
CA ILE A 45 -8.37 12.28 1.31
C ILE A 45 -7.62 12.76 2.56
N PRO A 46 -6.59 12.05 3.03
CA PRO A 46 -5.74 12.56 4.09
C PRO A 46 -4.97 13.81 3.62
N PRO A 47 -4.79 14.84 4.46
CA PRO A 47 -4.25 16.14 4.05
C PRO A 47 -2.76 16.10 3.67
N ASN A 48 -2.04 15.02 3.99
CA ASN A 48 -0.62 14.80 3.67
C ASN A 48 -0.38 13.72 2.60
N ILE A 49 -1.41 13.12 1.99
CA ILE A 49 -1.22 12.08 0.96
C ILE A 49 -0.56 12.66 -0.30
N ALA A 50 0.29 11.85 -0.93
CA ALA A 50 0.84 12.09 -2.26
C ALA A 50 -0.26 12.38 -3.31
N PRO A 51 0.10 12.99 -4.44
CA PRO A 51 -0.87 13.34 -5.47
C PRO A 51 -1.65 12.13 -5.99
N LEU A 52 -2.98 12.26 -5.99
CA LEU A 52 -3.89 11.24 -6.49
C LEU A 52 -3.95 11.30 -8.01
N ASN A 53 -2.87 10.88 -8.67
CA ASN A 53 -2.78 10.84 -10.13
C ASN A 53 -3.77 9.82 -10.72
N PHE A 54 -4.45 10.20 -11.80
CA PHE A 54 -5.48 9.36 -12.42
C PHE A 54 -5.50 9.50 -13.95
N VAL A 55 -6.18 8.58 -14.61
CA VAL A 55 -6.42 8.59 -16.05
C VAL A 55 -7.91 8.79 -16.31
N ILE A 56 -8.27 9.77 -17.12
CA ILE A 56 -9.61 9.93 -17.68
C ILE A 56 -9.79 8.88 -18.78
N LYS A 57 -10.73 7.94 -18.58
CA LYS A 57 -11.01 6.83 -19.51
C LYS A 57 -12.10 7.14 -20.53
N GLU A 58 -12.54 8.38 -20.60
CA GLU A 58 -13.49 8.86 -21.59
C GLU A 58 -12.88 8.89 -22.99
N LYS A 59 -13.72 8.74 -24.02
CA LYS A 59 -13.28 8.88 -25.41
C LYS A 59 -13.21 10.36 -25.80
N GLY A 60 -12.04 10.83 -26.20
CA GLY A 60 -11.85 12.19 -26.70
C GLY A 60 -10.42 12.44 -27.18
N ASP A 61 -10.21 13.62 -27.75
CA ASP A 61 -8.93 14.03 -28.35
C ASP A 61 -8.16 15.02 -27.46
N ALA A 62 -8.84 15.63 -26.49
CA ALA A 62 -8.23 16.49 -25.48
C ALA A 62 -9.01 16.40 -24.17
N PHE A 63 -8.30 16.55 -23.06
CA PHE A 63 -8.79 16.31 -21.71
C PHE A 63 -8.32 17.45 -20.82
N ILE A 64 -9.22 17.94 -19.96
CA ILE A 64 -8.91 18.98 -18.98
C ILE A 64 -9.46 18.53 -17.63
N ALA A 65 -8.61 18.53 -16.61
CA ALA A 65 -9.00 18.36 -15.22
C ALA A 65 -8.73 19.66 -14.46
N LYS A 66 -9.73 20.12 -13.71
CA LYS A 66 -9.59 21.22 -12.76
C LYS A 66 -9.84 20.73 -11.36
N ILE A 67 -8.86 20.89 -10.49
CA ILE A 67 -8.91 20.47 -9.10
C ILE A 67 -8.84 21.70 -8.22
N SER A 68 -9.82 21.89 -7.35
CA SER A 68 -9.92 23.10 -6.52
C SER A 68 -10.58 22.80 -5.17
N THR A 69 -10.45 23.77 -4.26
CA THR A 69 -11.26 23.88 -3.05
C THR A 69 -11.89 25.28 -3.04
N ASN A 70 -12.98 25.46 -2.30
CA ASN A 70 -13.76 26.71 -2.33
C ASN A 70 -12.88 27.93 -2.03
N GLY A 71 -12.91 28.91 -2.95
CA GLY A 71 -12.20 30.19 -2.83
C GLY A 71 -10.76 30.20 -3.34
N GLU A 72 -10.22 29.07 -3.80
CA GLU A 72 -8.84 28.95 -4.28
C GLU A 72 -8.75 28.80 -5.80
N ALA A 73 -7.62 29.22 -6.37
CA ALA A 73 -7.34 29.01 -7.79
C ALA A 73 -7.18 27.51 -8.08
N PRO A 74 -7.79 26.99 -9.16
CA PRO A 74 -7.72 25.57 -9.49
C PRO A 74 -6.33 25.16 -10.00
N ILE A 75 -5.89 23.96 -9.63
CA ILE A 75 -4.87 23.23 -10.38
C ILE A 75 -5.53 22.78 -11.69
N THR A 76 -5.05 23.31 -12.82
CA THR A 76 -5.56 22.96 -14.15
C THR A 76 -4.51 22.15 -14.90
N ILE A 77 -4.92 20.99 -15.41
CA ILE A 77 -4.08 20.09 -16.21
C ILE A 77 -4.81 19.82 -17.51
N GLU A 78 -4.13 20.02 -18.64
CA GLU A 78 -4.65 19.84 -19.99
C GLU A 78 -3.67 18.99 -20.82
N ASN A 79 -4.19 17.98 -21.52
CA ASN A 79 -3.41 17.13 -22.43
C ASN A 79 -4.31 16.33 -23.39
N SER A 80 -3.70 15.58 -24.30
CA SER A 80 -4.40 14.69 -25.27
C SER A 80 -4.44 13.22 -24.87
N THR A 81 -3.84 12.83 -23.73
CA THR A 81 -3.69 11.42 -23.33
C THR A 81 -4.69 10.99 -22.25
N GLY A 82 -5.33 11.95 -21.58
CA GLY A 82 -6.18 11.73 -20.42
C GLY A 82 -5.40 11.46 -19.13
N ILE A 83 -4.06 11.51 -19.15
CA ILE A 83 -3.21 11.27 -17.97
C ILE A 83 -3.16 12.56 -17.14
N ILE A 84 -3.68 12.50 -15.91
CA ILE A 84 -3.67 13.61 -14.97
C ILE A 84 -2.54 13.36 -13.96
N ASP A 85 -1.38 13.94 -14.26
CA ASP A 85 -0.21 13.95 -13.39
C ASP A 85 -0.14 15.29 -12.65
N ILE A 86 -0.43 15.25 -11.35
CA ILE A 86 -0.60 16.43 -10.52
C ILE A 86 0.75 16.77 -9.89
N ASN A 87 1.22 18.00 -10.08
CA ASN A 87 2.42 18.48 -9.42
C ASN A 87 2.28 18.42 -7.89
N ILE A 88 3.25 17.77 -7.24
CA ILE A 88 3.21 17.46 -5.81
C ILE A 88 3.15 18.69 -4.91
N ASP A 89 3.89 19.75 -5.23
CA ASP A 89 3.91 20.96 -4.41
C ASP A 89 2.55 21.67 -4.45
N LYS A 90 1.97 21.82 -5.65
CA LYS A 90 0.63 22.39 -5.82
C LYS A 90 -0.44 21.55 -5.13
N TRP A 91 -0.32 20.23 -5.19
CA TRP A 91 -1.25 19.30 -4.54
C TRP A 91 -1.23 19.46 -3.01
N HIS A 92 -0.06 19.47 -2.39
CA HIS A 92 0.05 19.64 -0.94
C HIS A 92 -0.41 21.03 -0.48
N GLU A 93 -0.11 22.09 -1.23
CA GLU A 93 -0.63 23.43 -0.93
C GLU A 93 -2.16 23.49 -1.02
N LEU A 94 -2.77 22.78 -1.98
CA LEU A 94 -4.22 22.64 -2.07
C LEU A 94 -4.79 21.89 -0.85
N LEU A 95 -4.24 20.72 -0.51
CA LEU A 95 -4.73 19.90 0.61
C LEU A 95 -4.61 20.62 1.95
N LYS A 96 -3.51 21.36 2.17
CA LYS A 96 -3.31 22.19 3.36
C LYS A 96 -4.43 23.22 3.55
N LYS A 97 -4.92 23.82 2.47
CA LYS A 97 -6.02 24.79 2.47
C LYS A 97 -7.40 24.13 2.55
N ALA A 98 -7.50 22.91 2.04
CA ALA A 98 -8.72 22.11 1.99
C ALA A 98 -8.96 21.24 3.23
N LYS A 99 -8.04 21.18 4.20
CA LYS A 99 -8.17 20.39 5.44
C LYS A 99 -9.52 20.60 6.13
N GLY A 100 -10.27 19.51 6.33
CA GLY A 100 -11.63 19.51 6.89
C GLY A 100 -12.74 20.01 5.95
N LYS A 101 -12.42 20.30 4.68
CA LYS A 101 -13.33 20.82 3.66
C LYS A 101 -13.40 19.86 2.47
N GLU A 102 -14.09 20.29 1.41
CA GLU A 102 -14.19 19.56 0.16
C GLU A 102 -13.14 20.03 -0.85
N ILE A 103 -12.69 19.09 -1.68
CA ILE A 103 -12.09 19.37 -2.97
C ILE A 103 -13.03 18.91 -4.09
N THR A 104 -13.03 19.65 -5.18
CA THR A 104 -13.80 19.31 -6.38
C THR A 104 -12.88 19.03 -7.55
N ILE A 105 -13.26 18.05 -8.38
CA ILE A 105 -12.61 17.74 -9.65
C ILE A 105 -13.63 17.94 -10.76
N GLU A 106 -13.40 18.93 -11.62
CA GLU A 106 -14.16 19.12 -12.85
C GLU A 106 -13.39 18.47 -14.01
N VAL A 107 -14.10 17.67 -14.82
CA VAL A 107 -13.51 16.98 -15.96
C VAL A 107 -14.20 17.45 -17.25
N PHE A 108 -13.38 17.87 -18.20
CA PHE A 108 -13.80 18.23 -19.54
C PHE A 108 -13.10 17.34 -20.57
N VAL A 109 -13.85 16.97 -21.61
CA VAL A 109 -13.36 16.14 -22.70
C VAL A 109 -13.79 16.76 -24.03
N LYS A 110 -12.83 16.92 -24.94
CA LYS A 110 -13.09 17.26 -26.34
C LYS A 110 -13.46 15.99 -27.08
N ASP A 111 -14.69 15.92 -27.58
CA ASP A 111 -15.07 14.82 -28.45
C ASP A 111 -14.37 14.91 -29.83
N PRO A 112 -14.36 13.83 -30.63
CA PRO A 112 -13.74 13.83 -31.95
C PRO A 112 -14.35 14.81 -32.97
N ASN A 113 -15.54 15.35 -32.70
CA ASN A 113 -16.18 16.38 -33.53
C ASN A 113 -15.77 17.79 -33.10
N GLY A 114 -14.88 17.91 -32.11
CA GLY A 114 -14.34 19.15 -31.59
C GLY A 114 -15.18 19.81 -30.51
N LYS A 115 -16.26 19.18 -30.04
CA LYS A 115 -17.15 19.75 -29.02
C LYS A 115 -16.64 19.46 -27.61
N MET A 116 -16.61 20.48 -26.76
CA MET A 116 -16.33 20.31 -25.33
C MET A 116 -17.51 19.70 -24.60
N GLN A 117 -17.22 18.71 -23.76
CA GLN A 117 -18.17 18.07 -22.86
C GLN A 117 -17.68 18.20 -21.43
N LYS A 118 -18.55 18.64 -20.51
CA LYS A 118 -18.27 18.71 -19.07
C LYS A 118 -19.07 17.62 -18.34
N PHE A 119 -18.38 16.78 -17.57
CA PHE A 119 -19.02 15.74 -16.76
C PHE A 119 -19.55 16.31 -15.45
N LYS A 120 -20.32 15.51 -14.70
CA LYS A 120 -20.66 15.86 -13.31
C LYS A 120 -19.37 16.05 -12.50
N THR A 121 -19.33 17.12 -11.73
CA THR A 121 -18.23 17.42 -10.81
C THR A 121 -18.11 16.33 -9.76
N ILE A 122 -16.89 15.88 -9.51
CA ILE A 122 -16.56 14.96 -8.42
C ILE A 122 -16.30 15.80 -7.18
N THR A 123 -16.85 15.38 -6.03
CA THR A 123 -16.59 16.01 -4.73
C THR A 123 -15.98 14.97 -3.80
N ASN A 124 -14.85 15.32 -3.19
CA ASN A 124 -14.14 14.51 -2.20
C ASN A 124 -13.95 15.32 -0.91
N HIS A 125 -13.93 14.64 0.24
CA HIS A 125 -13.69 15.28 1.53
C HIS A 125 -12.22 15.14 1.95
N VAL A 126 -11.62 16.19 2.48
CA VAL A 126 -10.27 16.13 3.06
C VAL A 126 -10.39 15.99 4.57
N ALA A 127 -9.80 14.93 5.13
CA ALA A 127 -9.84 14.65 6.55
C ALA A 127 -9.10 15.72 7.38
N ASN A 128 -9.35 15.74 8.70
CA ASN A 128 -8.58 16.58 9.64
C ASN A 128 -7.29 15.88 10.09
N GLU A 129 -7.29 14.56 10.06
CA GLU A 129 -6.22 13.69 10.53
C GLU A 129 -5.27 13.37 9.39
N GLU A 130 -3.97 13.42 9.68
CA GLU A 130 -2.93 12.96 8.77
C GLU A 130 -2.85 11.42 8.78
N LEU A 131 -2.42 10.85 7.67
CA LEU A 131 -2.08 9.43 7.60
C LEU A 131 -0.70 9.15 8.20
N ASP A 132 -0.47 7.91 8.61
CA ASP A 132 0.88 7.39 8.89
C ASP A 132 1.70 7.44 7.60
N ASN A 133 2.80 8.20 7.59
CA ASN A 133 3.49 8.56 6.35
C ASN A 133 4.20 7.41 5.62
N HIS A 134 4.33 6.21 6.19
CA HIS A 134 5.00 5.10 5.54
C HIS A 134 4.16 3.81 5.51
N LEU A 135 4.14 3.16 4.35
CA LEU A 135 3.68 1.80 4.18
C LEU A 135 4.89 0.86 4.12
N VAL A 136 4.91 -0.16 4.97
CA VAL A 136 5.93 -1.23 4.93
C VAL A 136 5.35 -2.48 4.29
N TYR A 137 6.08 -3.07 3.34
CA TYR A 137 5.63 -4.27 2.62
C TYR A 137 6.79 -5.12 2.16
N ARG A 138 6.47 -6.38 1.84
CA ARG A 138 7.40 -7.33 1.23
C ARG A 138 7.02 -7.51 -0.24
N LEU A 139 7.98 -7.32 -1.14
CA LEU A 139 7.83 -7.68 -2.54
C LEU A 139 8.21 -9.16 -2.72
N ILE A 140 7.31 -9.95 -3.32
CA ILE A 140 7.49 -11.37 -3.58
C ILE A 140 7.05 -11.67 -5.01
N ASN A 141 7.85 -12.42 -5.75
CA ASN A 141 7.44 -12.93 -7.05
C ASN A 141 6.40 -14.05 -6.88
N THR A 142 5.33 -14.02 -7.68
CA THR A 142 4.16 -14.92 -7.62
C THR A 142 4.48 -16.39 -7.76
N GLY A 143 5.64 -16.75 -8.33
CA GLY A 143 6.05 -18.16 -8.47
C GLY A 143 6.66 -18.80 -7.21
N TYR A 144 7.08 -18.03 -6.20
CA TYR A 144 7.91 -18.51 -5.07
C TYR A 144 9.23 -19.23 -5.47
N VAL A 145 9.56 -19.31 -6.77
CA VAL A 145 10.69 -20.10 -7.28
C VAL A 145 12.02 -19.33 -7.25
N MET A 146 11.97 -18.02 -7.46
CA MET A 146 13.17 -17.18 -7.49
C MET A 146 13.35 -16.45 -6.17
N TRP A 147 14.03 -17.13 -5.23
CA TRP A 147 14.48 -16.60 -3.95
C TRP A 147 15.58 -15.52 -4.07
N SER A 148 15.95 -15.09 -5.29
CA SER A 148 17.15 -14.28 -5.53
C SER A 148 17.00 -12.80 -5.20
N VAL A 149 15.78 -12.28 -5.05
CA VAL A 149 15.51 -10.90 -4.61
C VAL A 149 14.23 -10.88 -3.75
N ILE A 150 14.40 -10.91 -2.43
CA ILE A 150 13.31 -10.73 -1.47
C ILE A 150 13.72 -9.64 -0.50
N GLY A 151 12.86 -8.65 -0.30
CA GLY A 151 13.11 -7.58 0.64
C GLY A 151 11.84 -7.05 1.28
N ILE A 152 12.05 -6.37 2.41
CA ILE A 152 11.07 -5.50 3.03
C ILE A 152 11.44 -4.08 2.63
N TYR A 153 10.44 -3.37 2.12
CA TYR A 153 10.54 -2.02 1.59
C TYR A 153 9.60 -1.14 2.41
N GLN A 154 9.91 0.15 2.43
CA GLN A 154 8.99 1.17 2.89
C GLN A 154 8.76 2.19 1.77
N ARG A 155 7.52 2.61 1.63
CA ARG A 155 7.12 3.68 0.72
C ARG A 155 6.58 4.84 1.53
N ASN A 156 7.10 6.03 1.27
CA ASN A 156 6.51 7.24 1.81
C ASN A 156 5.20 7.53 1.06
N LEU A 157 4.09 7.62 1.79
CA LEU A 157 2.74 7.84 1.29
C LEU A 157 2.44 9.32 1.05
N GLU A 158 3.28 10.22 1.56
CA GLU A 158 3.22 11.67 1.30
C GLU A 158 3.89 12.01 -0.03
N ASN A 159 4.64 11.08 -0.62
CA ASN A 159 5.23 11.22 -1.94
C ASN A 159 5.29 9.86 -2.67
N PHE A 160 6.27 9.68 -3.56
CA PHE A 160 6.45 8.44 -4.32
C PHE A 160 7.76 7.71 -3.98
N ASP A 161 8.49 8.17 -2.97
CA ASP A 161 9.78 7.62 -2.59
C ASP A 161 9.62 6.23 -1.97
N GLU A 162 10.48 5.30 -2.39
CA GLU A 162 10.58 3.96 -1.86
C GLU A 162 12.02 3.71 -1.42
N SER A 163 12.19 3.05 -0.27
CA SER A 163 13.50 2.64 0.22
C SER A 163 13.48 1.22 0.78
N VAL A 164 14.63 0.57 0.73
CA VAL A 164 14.82 -0.77 1.27
C VAL A 164 15.01 -0.68 2.79
N ILE A 165 14.23 -1.43 3.57
CA ILE A 165 14.50 -1.65 5.01
C ILE A 165 15.53 -2.77 5.16
N ILE A 166 15.28 -3.90 4.52
CA ILE A 166 16.19 -5.05 4.50
C ILE A 166 15.94 -5.87 3.23
N ASP A 167 17.01 -6.28 2.56
CA ASP A 167 16.95 -7.24 1.45
C ASP A 167 17.80 -8.48 1.77
N ASN A 168 17.47 -9.59 1.13
CA ASN A 168 18.12 -10.85 1.41
C ASN A 168 19.59 -10.90 0.96
N LYS A 169 19.99 -10.08 -0.02
CA LYS A 169 21.39 -10.03 -0.49
C LYS A 169 22.32 -9.50 0.61
N THR A 170 21.81 -8.65 1.49
CA THR A 170 22.56 -8.16 2.65
C THR A 170 22.73 -9.19 3.78
N ILE A 171 22.05 -10.34 3.70
CA ILE A 171 22.03 -11.39 4.74
C ILE A 171 22.16 -12.80 4.14
N ASP A 172 23.21 -13.02 3.34
CA ASP A 172 23.57 -14.32 2.74
C ASP A 172 22.45 -14.96 1.91
N ASN A 173 21.63 -14.14 1.24
CA ASN A 173 20.48 -14.58 0.44
C ASN A 173 19.45 -15.39 1.24
N THR A 174 19.41 -15.24 2.57
CA THR A 174 18.44 -15.93 3.44
C THR A 174 17.03 -15.35 3.23
N CYS A 175 15.99 -16.16 3.43
CA CYS A 175 14.61 -15.70 3.23
C CYS A 175 14.19 -14.69 4.31
N ILE A 176 13.75 -13.50 3.86
CA ILE A 176 13.09 -12.49 4.70
C ILE A 176 11.58 -12.69 4.59
N ASN A 177 10.96 -12.94 5.74
CA ASN A 177 9.58 -13.38 5.81
C ASN A 177 8.65 -12.34 6.46
N CYS A 178 7.60 -12.78 7.15
CA CYS A 178 6.63 -11.92 7.80
C CYS A 178 7.32 -10.90 8.71
N HIS A 179 6.77 -9.69 8.71
CA HIS A 179 7.21 -8.58 9.54
C HIS A 179 5.95 -7.92 10.11
N SER A 180 6.06 -7.39 11.32
CA SER A 180 4.91 -6.82 12.01
C SER A 180 5.37 -5.76 13.00
N PHE A 181 4.49 -4.78 13.23
CA PHE A 181 4.70 -3.63 14.08
C PHE A 181 3.59 -3.57 15.12
N SER A 182 3.91 -3.23 16.37
CA SER A 182 2.85 -2.91 17.33
C SER A 182 2.30 -1.52 17.05
N LYS A 183 1.00 -1.42 16.74
CA LYS A 183 0.31 -0.15 16.41
C LYS A 183 1.09 0.72 15.42
N ASN A 184 1.61 0.10 14.34
CA ASN A 184 2.41 0.78 13.31
C ASN A 184 3.68 1.49 13.84
N ASN A 185 4.14 1.19 15.06
CA ASN A 185 5.28 1.86 15.67
C ASN A 185 6.61 1.21 15.24
N PRO A 186 7.50 1.92 14.52
CA PRO A 186 8.80 1.38 14.09
C PRO A 186 9.74 1.05 15.26
N LYS A 187 9.45 1.54 16.47
CA LYS A 187 10.22 1.21 17.69
C LYS A 187 9.79 -0.10 18.35
N SER A 188 8.80 -0.79 17.82
CA SER A 188 8.29 -2.07 18.31
C SER A 188 7.91 -2.93 17.12
N MET A 189 8.91 -3.58 16.53
CA MET A 189 8.76 -4.34 15.29
C MET A 189 9.46 -5.69 15.36
N MET A 190 9.06 -6.59 14.47
CA MET A 190 9.75 -7.85 14.26
C MET A 190 9.84 -8.20 12.79
N VAL A 191 10.87 -8.97 12.42
CA VAL A 191 11.07 -9.56 11.10
C VAL A 191 11.46 -11.03 11.26
N HIS A 192 10.77 -11.92 10.58
CA HIS A 192 11.13 -13.33 10.51
C HIS A 192 12.20 -13.56 9.44
N VAL A 193 13.24 -14.30 9.83
CA VAL A 193 14.29 -14.77 8.94
C VAL A 193 14.20 -16.30 8.89
N ARG A 194 14.28 -16.88 7.69
CA ARG A 194 14.16 -18.33 7.44
C ARG A 194 15.39 -18.85 6.71
N SER A 195 15.59 -20.18 6.73
CA SER A 195 16.74 -20.88 6.14
C SER A 195 18.05 -20.67 6.95
N THR A 196 19.18 -20.40 6.29
CA THR A 196 20.53 -20.36 6.84
C THR A 196 20.66 -19.58 8.14
N HIS A 197 19.99 -18.43 8.24
CA HIS A 197 20.03 -17.57 9.43
C HIS A 197 18.70 -17.55 10.18
N ALA A 198 18.00 -18.68 10.26
CA ALA A 198 16.69 -18.78 10.88
C ALA A 198 16.60 -18.12 12.27
N GLY A 199 15.48 -17.42 12.49
CA GLY A 199 15.16 -16.76 13.74
C GLY A 199 14.20 -15.59 13.54
N THR A 200 13.84 -14.94 14.63
CA THR A 200 13.02 -13.72 14.61
C THR A 200 13.88 -12.58 15.10
N ILE A 201 14.04 -11.55 14.28
CA ILE A 201 14.61 -10.28 14.69
C ILE A 201 13.51 -9.48 15.36
N VAL A 202 13.70 -9.07 16.61
CA VAL A 202 12.76 -8.24 17.37
C VAL A 202 13.49 -6.95 17.76
N TYR A 203 12.93 -5.82 17.37
CA TYR A 203 13.35 -4.50 17.84
C TYR A 203 12.30 -3.98 18.81
N TRP A 204 12.68 -3.88 20.08
CA TRP A 204 11.79 -3.44 21.15
C TRP A 204 12.58 -2.67 22.21
N ASN A 205 12.02 -1.54 22.66
CA ASN A 205 12.61 -0.67 23.69
C ASN A 205 14.08 -0.31 23.40
N GLY A 206 14.36 0.08 22.15
CA GLY A 206 15.69 0.47 21.70
C GLY A 206 16.69 -0.68 21.52
N LYS A 207 16.28 -1.93 21.75
CA LYS A 207 17.15 -3.11 21.67
C LYS A 207 16.76 -4.00 20.50
N LEU A 208 17.74 -4.32 19.67
CA LEU A 208 17.62 -5.32 18.61
C LEU A 208 18.07 -6.68 19.16
N LYS A 209 17.25 -7.72 19.01
CA LYS A 209 17.59 -9.09 19.40
C LYS A 209 17.19 -10.07 18.31
N LYS A 210 17.99 -11.12 18.12
CA LYS A 210 17.58 -12.30 17.38
C LYS A 210 17.14 -13.37 18.37
N ILE A 211 15.91 -13.85 18.23
CA ILE A 211 15.34 -14.90 19.09
C ILE A 211 15.02 -16.14 18.27
N ASN A 212 14.92 -17.28 18.95
CA ASN A 212 14.35 -18.50 18.42
C ASN A 212 13.26 -18.98 19.37
N THR A 213 12.03 -19.11 18.88
CA THR A 213 10.89 -19.57 19.69
C THR A 213 10.65 -21.08 19.58
N LYS A 214 11.49 -21.81 18.85
CA LYS A 214 11.50 -23.28 18.88
C LYS A 214 12.07 -23.76 20.21
N THR A 215 11.32 -24.61 20.88
CA THR A 215 11.70 -25.30 22.12
C THR A 215 11.38 -26.79 21.97
N ASN A 216 11.64 -27.57 23.02
CA ASN A 216 11.21 -28.96 23.08
C ASN A 216 9.68 -29.13 23.17
N TYR A 217 8.96 -28.06 23.49
CA TYR A 217 7.50 -28.06 23.70
C TYR A 217 6.72 -27.37 22.58
N THR A 218 7.39 -26.69 21.64
CA THR A 218 6.72 -26.04 20.51
C THR A 218 6.93 -26.85 19.24
N LEU A 219 5.88 -26.95 18.41
CA LEU A 219 5.90 -27.67 17.13
C LEU A 219 6.97 -27.13 16.18
N ALA A 220 7.09 -25.80 16.08
CA ALA A 220 7.99 -25.10 15.16
C ALA A 220 8.42 -23.75 15.76
N PRO A 221 9.39 -23.04 15.16
CA PRO A 221 9.55 -21.61 15.40
C PRO A 221 8.28 -20.83 15.00
N GLY A 222 8.14 -19.62 15.54
CA GLY A 222 7.00 -18.74 15.29
C GLY A 222 6.89 -18.35 13.82
N ALA A 223 5.67 -18.38 13.30
CA ALA A 223 5.32 -18.18 11.90
C ALA A 223 4.52 -16.91 11.66
N TYR A 224 3.19 -16.92 11.83
CA TYR A 224 2.35 -15.76 11.56
C TYR A 224 2.22 -14.91 12.83
N PRO A 225 2.78 -13.68 12.87
CA PRO A 225 2.84 -12.88 14.09
C PRO A 225 1.77 -11.79 14.12
N ASN A 226 1.30 -11.45 15.32
CA ASN A 226 0.54 -10.24 15.59
C ASN A 226 0.94 -9.65 16.94
N TRP A 227 1.37 -8.39 16.91
CA TRP A 227 1.74 -7.66 18.11
C TRP A 227 0.51 -7.26 18.92
N HIS A 228 0.57 -7.51 20.22
CA HIS A 228 -0.39 -6.95 21.14
C HIS A 228 -0.23 -5.41 21.19
N PRO A 229 -1.33 -4.65 21.34
CA PRO A 229 -1.32 -3.18 21.39
C PRO A 229 -0.58 -2.54 22.58
N ASP A 230 -0.14 -3.33 23.56
CA ASP A 230 0.77 -2.89 24.64
C ASP A 230 2.23 -2.76 24.18
N GLY A 231 2.53 -3.23 22.97
CA GLY A 231 3.87 -3.21 22.41
C GLY A 231 4.86 -4.17 23.03
N LYS A 232 4.44 -5.06 23.94
CA LYS A 232 5.33 -5.98 24.65
C LYS A 232 5.13 -7.44 24.24
N HIS A 233 3.90 -7.83 23.96
CA HIS A 233 3.57 -9.23 23.64
C HIS A 233 3.38 -9.43 22.14
N ILE A 234 3.78 -10.60 21.64
CA ILE A 234 3.59 -11.00 20.25
C ILE A 234 2.93 -12.37 20.24
N ALA A 235 1.70 -12.45 19.74
CA ALA A 235 1.10 -13.74 19.44
C ALA A 235 1.69 -14.25 18.13
N MET A 236 2.06 -15.53 18.09
CA MET A 236 2.59 -16.19 16.90
C MET A 236 1.96 -17.55 16.77
N SER A 237 1.58 -17.92 15.56
CA SER A 237 1.32 -19.33 15.27
C SER A 237 2.65 -20.11 15.21
N VAL A 238 2.62 -21.39 15.53
CA VAL A 238 3.68 -22.36 15.21
C VAL A 238 3.06 -23.43 14.34
N ASN A 239 3.65 -23.71 13.18
CA ASN A 239 2.98 -24.47 12.13
C ASN A 239 3.88 -25.58 11.59
N SER A 240 3.30 -26.75 11.33
CA SER A 240 3.88 -27.78 10.48
C SER A 240 3.45 -27.54 9.05
N ILE A 241 4.16 -26.62 8.38
CA ILE A 241 3.82 -26.12 7.05
C ILE A 241 4.23 -27.12 5.98
N SER A 242 3.32 -27.41 5.05
CA SER A 242 3.59 -28.14 3.81
C SER A 242 3.26 -27.27 2.59
N GLN A 243 4.12 -27.29 1.59
CA GLN A 243 3.88 -26.65 0.30
C GLN A 243 3.62 -27.72 -0.75
N ARG A 244 2.55 -27.56 -1.52
CA ARG A 244 2.19 -28.48 -2.59
C ARG A 244 2.33 -27.79 -3.94
N PHE A 245 3.06 -28.46 -4.81
CA PHE A 245 3.33 -28.02 -6.18
C PHE A 245 2.48 -28.85 -7.13
N PHE A 246 1.69 -28.17 -7.96
CA PHE A 246 0.83 -28.81 -8.95
C PHE A 246 1.47 -28.70 -10.34
N THR A 247 1.28 -29.71 -11.18
CA THR A 247 1.83 -29.79 -12.54
C THR A 247 1.01 -29.04 -13.59
N LYS A 248 -0.08 -28.38 -13.19
CA LYS A 248 -0.94 -27.51 -14.02
C LYS A 248 -0.82 -26.04 -13.55
N ASP A 249 -1.49 -25.10 -14.20
CA ASP A 249 -1.60 -23.67 -13.79
C ASP A 249 -2.36 -23.44 -12.46
N ILE A 250 -2.24 -24.36 -11.51
CA ILE A 250 -2.78 -24.24 -10.17
C ILE A 250 -1.71 -23.57 -9.31
N ARG A 251 -2.13 -22.59 -8.51
CA ARG A 251 -1.26 -21.84 -7.60
C ARG A 251 -0.62 -22.82 -6.60
N VAL A 252 0.62 -22.53 -6.19
CA VAL A 252 1.25 -23.23 -5.06
C VAL A 252 0.34 -23.08 -3.85
N GLU A 253 -0.07 -24.20 -3.26
CA GLU A 253 -0.89 -24.20 -2.05
C GLU A 253 -0.02 -24.45 -0.83
N VAL A 254 -0.38 -23.78 0.26
CA VAL A 254 0.26 -23.95 1.55
C VAL A 254 -0.82 -24.41 2.52
N SER A 255 -0.59 -25.56 3.14
CA SER A 255 -1.46 -26.10 4.19
C SER A 255 -0.64 -26.49 5.41
N ASP A 256 -1.28 -26.42 6.57
CA ASP A 256 -0.64 -26.75 7.84
C ASP A 256 -1.16 -28.11 8.31
N ALA A 257 -0.25 -29.06 8.53
CA ALA A 257 -0.60 -30.39 9.04
C ALA A 257 -0.98 -30.35 10.53
N ALA A 258 -0.40 -29.41 11.27
CA ALA A 258 -0.66 -29.12 12.68
C ALA A 258 -0.28 -27.66 12.95
N SER A 259 -0.97 -27.00 13.87
CA SER A 259 -0.58 -25.67 14.33
C SER A 259 -1.09 -25.35 15.73
N ASP A 260 -0.34 -24.53 16.46
CA ASP A 260 -0.70 -23.99 17.77
C ASP A 260 -0.42 -22.48 17.80
N ILE A 261 -0.88 -21.81 18.85
CA ILE A 261 -0.52 -20.42 19.14
C ILE A 261 0.35 -20.32 20.39
N ILE A 262 1.40 -19.50 20.29
CA ILE A 262 2.24 -19.08 21.41
C ILE A 262 2.21 -17.55 21.54
N VAL A 263 2.46 -17.06 22.74
CA VAL A 263 2.65 -15.64 23.02
C VAL A 263 4.07 -15.43 23.52
N TYR A 264 4.84 -14.61 22.82
CA TYR A 264 6.18 -14.19 23.23
C TYR A 264 6.11 -12.89 24.03
N ASP A 265 6.73 -12.87 25.19
CA ASP A 265 6.95 -11.69 26.04
C ASP A 265 8.35 -11.12 25.78
N ALA A 266 8.43 -9.94 25.16
CA ALA A 266 9.71 -9.31 24.79
C ALA A 266 10.56 -8.83 25.98
N GLU A 267 9.94 -8.61 27.13
CA GLU A 267 10.61 -8.16 28.35
C GLU A 267 11.25 -9.35 29.07
N LYS A 268 10.45 -10.40 29.31
CA LYS A 268 10.90 -11.63 30.00
C LYS A 268 11.70 -12.54 29.10
N ASN A 269 11.63 -12.35 27.78
CA ASN A 269 12.23 -13.22 26.78
C ASN A 269 11.76 -14.68 26.94
N THR A 270 10.45 -14.84 27.13
CA THR A 270 9.79 -16.14 27.33
C THR A 270 8.64 -16.30 26.37
N ILE A 271 8.34 -17.54 26.00
CA ILE A 271 7.11 -17.89 25.32
C ILE A 271 6.14 -18.55 26.31
N THR A 272 4.86 -18.30 26.15
CA THR A 272 3.78 -18.93 26.91
C THR A 272 2.70 -19.40 25.96
N THR A 273 1.95 -20.42 26.34
CA THR A 273 0.72 -20.84 25.67
C THR A 273 -0.33 -21.22 26.72
N SER A 274 -1.52 -21.60 26.29
CA SER A 274 -2.62 -22.04 27.14
C SER A 274 -3.36 -23.20 26.46
N PRO A 275 -3.92 -24.16 27.22
CA PRO A 275 -4.79 -25.21 26.67
C PRO A 275 -6.01 -24.71 25.88
N GLN A 276 -6.30 -23.40 25.90
CA GLN A 276 -7.37 -22.79 25.10
C GLN A 276 -6.96 -22.42 23.67
N ILE A 277 -5.66 -22.36 23.37
CA ILE A 277 -5.08 -21.89 22.11
C ILE A 277 -3.97 -22.82 21.58
N SER A 278 -3.89 -24.01 22.16
CA SER A 278 -2.99 -25.09 21.78
C SER A 278 -3.74 -26.38 22.08
N THR A 279 -4.64 -26.73 21.17
CA THR A 279 -5.49 -27.93 21.28
C THR A 279 -5.06 -28.96 20.23
N GLU A 280 -5.85 -30.02 20.02
CA GLU A 280 -5.63 -30.92 18.88
C GLU A 280 -6.05 -30.28 17.55
N SER A 281 -6.87 -29.24 17.59
CA SER A 281 -7.22 -28.45 16.42
C SER A 281 -6.02 -27.64 15.91
N ARG A 282 -6.14 -27.15 14.67
CA ARG A 282 -5.14 -26.31 14.03
C ARG A 282 -5.45 -24.84 14.27
N GLU A 283 -4.97 -24.29 15.38
CA GLU A 283 -5.10 -22.85 15.68
C GLU A 283 -4.06 -22.03 14.92
N ASN A 284 -4.49 -20.93 14.28
CA ASN A 284 -3.63 -20.17 13.37
C ASN A 284 -4.06 -18.70 13.20
N LEU A 285 -3.20 -17.91 12.53
CA LEU A 285 -3.43 -16.49 12.19
C LEU A 285 -3.96 -15.66 13.38
N PRO A 286 -3.21 -15.58 14.49
CA PRO A 286 -3.62 -14.82 15.66
C PRO A 286 -3.74 -13.32 15.33
N VAL A 287 -4.78 -12.66 15.85
CA VAL A 287 -5.00 -11.22 15.75
C VAL A 287 -5.53 -10.68 17.09
N TRP A 288 -4.79 -9.77 17.70
CA TRP A 288 -5.25 -9.04 18.88
C TRP A 288 -6.32 -8.01 18.51
N SER A 289 -7.33 -7.84 19.36
CA SER A 289 -8.24 -6.69 19.28
C SER A 289 -7.46 -5.39 19.43
N ALA A 290 -7.99 -4.30 18.86
CA ALA A 290 -7.33 -2.98 18.94
C ALA A 290 -7.11 -2.50 20.38
N ASP A 291 -7.97 -2.91 21.32
CA ASP A 291 -7.85 -2.63 22.76
C ASP A 291 -7.05 -3.69 23.53
N GLY A 292 -6.61 -4.77 22.88
CA GLY A 292 -5.77 -5.83 23.44
C GLY A 292 -6.50 -6.86 24.29
N LYS A 293 -7.81 -6.72 24.49
CA LYS A 293 -8.56 -7.59 25.40
C LYS A 293 -8.83 -8.98 24.87
N TYR A 294 -8.87 -9.13 23.54
CA TYR A 294 -9.23 -10.39 22.88
C TYR A 294 -8.14 -10.80 21.90
N LEU A 295 -7.86 -12.10 21.85
CA LEU A 295 -7.10 -12.72 20.78
C LEU A 295 -8.05 -13.53 19.91
N TYR A 296 -8.24 -13.07 18.67
CA TYR A 296 -8.96 -13.81 17.64
C TYR A 296 -7.98 -14.71 16.90
N PHE A 297 -8.45 -15.86 16.44
CA PHE A 297 -7.68 -16.79 15.64
C PHE A 297 -8.63 -17.66 14.81
N ILE A 298 -8.11 -18.28 13.77
CA ILE A 298 -8.83 -19.33 13.04
C ILE A 298 -8.50 -20.68 13.66
N SER A 299 -9.46 -21.58 13.67
CA SER A 299 -9.26 -22.97 14.10
C SER A 299 -9.86 -23.90 13.06
N ALA A 300 -9.11 -24.92 12.67
CA ALA A 300 -9.57 -25.99 11.81
C ALA A 300 -9.46 -27.34 12.54
N PRO A 301 -10.24 -28.37 12.15
CA PRO A 301 -10.09 -29.71 12.72
C PRO A 301 -8.66 -30.27 12.54
N PRO A 302 -8.23 -31.20 13.41
CA PRO A 302 -7.00 -31.96 13.22
C PRO A 302 -7.00 -32.67 11.86
N VAL A 303 -5.81 -32.85 11.31
CA VAL A 303 -5.61 -33.63 10.10
C VAL A 303 -5.67 -35.12 10.45
N THR A 304 -6.60 -35.84 9.85
CA THR A 304 -6.78 -37.30 10.03
C THR A 304 -6.20 -38.12 8.88
N ASP A 305 -6.06 -37.51 7.71
CA ASP A 305 -5.51 -38.10 6.47
C ASP A 305 -4.97 -37.02 5.52
N TYR A 306 -4.42 -37.43 4.38
CA TYR A 306 -3.80 -36.53 3.40
C TYR A 306 -4.77 -35.51 2.77
N GLU A 307 -6.06 -35.86 2.66
CA GLU A 307 -7.11 -35.02 2.07
C GLU A 307 -7.67 -34.01 3.10
N SER A 308 -7.78 -34.40 4.37
CA SER A 308 -8.22 -33.55 5.49
C SER A 308 -7.25 -32.40 5.83
N GLN A 309 -6.11 -32.32 5.13
CA GLN A 309 -5.23 -31.15 5.19
C GLN A 309 -5.86 -29.91 4.55
N TYR A 310 -6.92 -30.08 3.76
CA TYR A 310 -7.70 -29.04 3.08
C TYR A 310 -9.00 -28.69 3.78
#